data_AF-A0A849TTI2-F1
#
_entry.id   AF-A0A849TTI2-F1
#
_cell.length_a   1.000
_cell.length_b   1.000
_cell.length_c   1.000
_cell.angle_alpha   90.00
_cell.angle_beta   90.00
_cell.angle_gamma   90.00
#
_symmetry.space_group_name_H-M   'P 1'
#
loop_
_entity.id
_entity.type
_entity.pdbx_description
1 polymer ?
#
loop_
_entity_poly.entity_id
_entity_poly.type
_entity_poly.pdbx_seq_one_letter_code
_entity_poly.pdbx_strand_id
1 'polypeptide(L)'
;MAADAKAMDTEAAPRGFFARLRGADAPAAAAPIEMEEGDVFSRDKEKFIPLTRHALIDRLTAPNLWHGNDAAHCRRFFNYLQFWRSNSYTVRLADLEQTYEPFSPDSDLLITRAFTPEERSTMQHRLVADTRTILEQANYTAIDPTDIALIMTKESHYGLDLELDMKAFEEILIYYRGSSTRTASRRSKKKFYLKQEEFELPIFRRLFLLFKLKPIDVRAKEVMVEEHVSREEADKLVRKRRGMLPPQISDNYVYMKLFKNIPRADIEMIFPNTRIRFRMKDKLKFGVTAGGGVGMGVIGTATKIAAATTPIGMAGAVMALGGIAARQATSFLNQRNKYMVTMAQNLYFHALADNRGVLTLLADRAAEEDVKEEFLLYCMLAKTRCNVRDLEQIDHAIERWLKTSFEADANYDVDDALKRLIADGIVTQLPDGTLETLSPAAACERIDHIWDNFLNHLPGLHHEGHEADPDDEQLAKA
;
A
#
# COMPACT_ATOMS: atom_id res chain seq x y z
N MET A 1 -73.17 29.07 -25.44
CA MET A 1 -71.85 29.61 -25.82
C MET A 1 -70.87 29.16 -24.76
N ALA A 2 -69.91 28.32 -25.17
CA ALA A 2 -68.82 27.75 -24.38
C ALA A 2 -68.02 28.85 -23.65
N ALA A 3 -67.78 28.71 -22.34
CA ALA A 3 -66.63 28.05 -21.71
C ALA A 3 -65.29 28.75 -21.99
N ASP A 4 -64.67 29.30 -20.95
CA ASP A 4 -63.25 29.03 -20.66
C ASP A 4 -62.90 29.44 -19.23
N ALA A 5 -62.63 28.42 -18.41
CA ALA A 5 -62.04 28.54 -17.09
C ALA A 5 -60.51 28.49 -17.26
N LYS A 6 -59.84 29.60 -16.94
CA LYS A 6 -58.39 29.71 -16.99
C LYS A 6 -57.79 29.08 -15.73
N ALA A 7 -57.23 27.89 -15.89
CA ALA A 7 -56.48 27.19 -14.85
C ALA A 7 -55.20 27.98 -14.49
N MET A 8 -55.00 28.18 -13.19
CA MET A 8 -53.72 28.61 -12.61
C MET A 8 -52.70 27.48 -12.77
N ASP A 9 -51.55 27.79 -13.38
CA ASP A 9 -50.38 26.93 -13.39
C ASP A 9 -49.94 26.63 -11.95
N THR A 10 -50.14 25.38 -11.53
CA THR A 10 -49.47 24.79 -10.37
C THR A 10 -48.03 24.49 -10.74
N GLU A 11 -47.11 25.19 -10.08
CA GLU A 11 -45.67 24.97 -10.05
C GLU A 11 -45.35 23.46 -9.92
N ALA A 12 -44.74 22.89 -10.96
CA ALA A 12 -44.33 21.50 -10.99
C ALA A 12 -43.15 21.27 -10.03
N ALA A 13 -43.31 20.30 -9.11
CA ALA A 13 -42.27 19.84 -8.20
C ALA A 13 -40.97 19.46 -8.94
N PRO A 14 -39.78 19.74 -8.37
CA PRO A 14 -38.52 19.49 -9.04
C PRO A 14 -38.30 17.98 -9.25
N ARG A 15 -38.21 17.58 -10.53
CA ARG A 15 -37.86 16.22 -10.98
C ARG A 15 -36.59 15.73 -10.29
N GLY A 16 -36.69 14.59 -9.60
CA GLY A 16 -35.68 14.04 -8.70
C GLY A 16 -34.31 13.84 -9.34
N PHE A 17 -33.27 14.14 -8.56
CA PHE A 17 -31.84 14.01 -8.85
C PHE A 17 -31.43 12.70 -9.56
N PHE A 18 -32.01 11.56 -9.19
CA PHE A 18 -31.72 10.25 -9.79
C PHE A 18 -32.56 9.91 -11.04
N ALA A 19 -33.65 10.64 -11.31
CA ALA A 19 -34.37 10.51 -12.59
C ALA A 19 -33.53 11.07 -13.75
N ARG A 20 -32.62 12.01 -13.46
CA ARG A 20 -31.64 12.57 -14.42
C ARG A 20 -30.46 11.63 -14.71
N LEU A 21 -30.17 10.67 -13.83
CA LEU A 21 -29.08 9.69 -14.01
C LEU A 21 -29.45 8.53 -14.95
N ARG A 22 -30.74 8.34 -15.23
CA ARG A 22 -31.27 7.29 -16.13
C ARG A 22 -31.39 7.71 -17.60
N GLY A 23 -31.08 8.97 -17.96
CA GLY A 23 -31.24 9.44 -19.32
C GLY A 23 -30.11 10.36 -19.79
N ALA A 24 -29.19 9.80 -20.59
CA ALA A 24 -28.61 10.36 -21.83
C ALA A 24 -27.33 9.60 -22.23
N ASP A 25 -27.37 9.06 -23.45
CA ASP A 25 -26.34 8.72 -24.44
C ASP A 25 -25.05 7.97 -24.04
N ALA A 26 -24.89 6.80 -24.68
CA ALA A 26 -23.66 6.04 -24.74
C ALA A 26 -22.55 6.85 -25.46
N PRO A 27 -21.31 6.90 -24.93
CA PRO A 27 -20.22 7.59 -25.62
C PRO A 27 -19.78 6.83 -26.87
N ALA A 28 -19.61 7.58 -27.95
CA ALA A 28 -19.07 7.11 -29.22
C ALA A 28 -17.68 6.48 -29.04
N ALA A 29 -17.43 5.40 -29.77
CA ALA A 29 -16.16 4.66 -29.80
C ALA A 29 -14.97 5.60 -30.04
N ALA A 30 -14.07 5.68 -29.07
CA ALA A 30 -12.80 6.37 -29.19
C ALA A 30 -11.83 5.55 -30.07
N ALA A 31 -11.07 6.26 -30.92
CA ALA A 31 -10.11 5.71 -31.85
C ALA A 31 -8.96 4.95 -31.14
N PRO A 32 -8.31 3.97 -31.79
CA PRO A 32 -7.25 3.18 -31.18
C PRO A 32 -6.01 4.05 -30.94
N ILE A 33 -5.59 4.13 -29.67
CA ILE A 33 -4.31 4.72 -29.27
C ILE A 33 -3.24 3.63 -29.42
N GLU A 34 -2.18 3.93 -30.19
CA GLU A 34 -1.03 3.04 -30.38
C GLU A 34 -0.30 2.80 -29.05
N MET A 35 0.03 1.53 -28.77
CA MET A 35 0.44 1.01 -27.47
C MET A 35 1.97 1.12 -27.24
N GLU A 36 2.39 1.67 -26.10
CA GLU A 36 3.76 1.48 -25.55
C GLU A 36 3.75 0.38 -24.47
N GLU A 37 4.79 -0.47 -24.45
CA GLU A 37 4.96 -1.72 -23.69
C GLU A 37 5.03 -1.61 -22.14
N GLY A 38 4.44 -0.57 -21.52
CA GLY A 38 4.61 -0.27 -20.08
C GLY A 38 3.41 -0.51 -19.16
N ASP A 39 2.23 -0.84 -19.68
CA ASP A 39 0.97 -0.76 -18.90
C ASP A 39 0.50 -2.13 -18.38
N VAL A 40 1.25 -2.68 -17.43
CA VAL A 40 0.93 -3.97 -16.76
C VAL A 40 0.00 -3.76 -15.54
N PHE A 41 -0.12 -2.54 -15.03
CA PHE A 41 -0.99 -2.22 -13.89
C PHE A 41 -2.36 -1.76 -14.35
N SER A 42 -3.24 -2.75 -14.58
CA SER A 42 -4.70 -2.64 -14.55
C SER A 42 -5.33 -1.51 -15.37
N ARG A 43 -5.91 -1.93 -16.50
CA ARG A 43 -6.94 -1.21 -17.26
C ARG A 43 -8.26 -0.99 -16.47
N ASP A 44 -8.36 -1.52 -15.26
CA ASP A 44 -9.56 -1.43 -14.42
C ASP A 44 -9.50 -0.20 -13.49
N LYS A 45 -10.65 0.46 -13.34
CA LYS A 45 -10.84 1.62 -12.45
C LYS A 45 -10.53 1.25 -11.00
N GLU A 46 -9.99 2.19 -10.25
CA GLU A 46 -9.64 2.00 -8.84
C GLU A 46 -10.87 1.96 -7.94
N LYS A 47 -10.91 1.09 -6.94
CA LYS A 47 -12.02 1.07 -5.97
C LYS A 47 -12.06 2.27 -5.01
N PHE A 48 -10.90 2.86 -4.76
CA PHE A 48 -10.76 3.96 -3.80
C PHE A 48 -11.53 5.21 -4.26
N ILE A 49 -12.43 5.72 -3.41
CA ILE A 49 -13.20 6.93 -3.71
C ILE A 49 -12.43 8.17 -3.21
N PRO A 50 -11.88 9.04 -4.07
CA PRO A 50 -10.98 10.12 -3.67
C PRO A 50 -11.72 11.36 -3.12
N LEU A 51 -12.73 11.16 -2.28
CA LEU A 51 -13.56 12.20 -1.68
C LEU A 51 -13.51 12.13 -0.16
N THR A 52 -13.62 13.30 0.48
CA THR A 52 -13.76 13.37 1.93
C THR A 52 -15.20 13.03 2.33
N ARG A 53 -15.37 12.42 3.51
CA ARG A 53 -16.70 12.18 4.10
C ARG A 53 -17.54 13.46 4.16
N HIS A 54 -16.92 14.57 4.54
CA HIS A 54 -17.59 15.88 4.61
C HIS A 54 -18.18 16.32 3.27
N ALA A 55 -17.40 16.21 2.18
CA ALA A 55 -17.86 16.59 0.84
C ALA A 55 -19.05 15.71 0.40
N LEU A 56 -19.01 14.41 0.69
CA LEU A 56 -20.10 13.49 0.40
C LEU A 56 -21.34 13.80 1.24
N ILE A 57 -21.20 13.98 2.56
CA ILE A 57 -22.30 14.33 3.45
C ILE A 57 -22.98 15.60 2.96
N ASP A 58 -22.23 16.69 2.76
CA ASP A 58 -22.79 17.98 2.34
C ASP A 58 -23.53 17.88 0.99
N ARG A 59 -22.99 17.10 0.05
CA ARG A 59 -23.61 16.93 -1.28
C ARG A 59 -24.84 16.04 -1.25
N LEU A 60 -24.80 14.94 -0.51
CA LEU A 60 -25.86 13.94 -0.45
C LEU A 60 -27.03 14.39 0.43
N THR A 61 -26.78 15.24 1.44
CA THR A 61 -27.81 15.75 2.37
C THR A 61 -28.30 17.15 2.00
N ALA A 62 -28.08 17.60 0.76
CA ALA A 62 -28.54 18.91 0.32
C ALA A 62 -30.09 19.00 0.39
N PRO A 63 -30.67 20.10 0.92
CA PRO A 63 -32.12 20.19 1.18
C PRO A 63 -33.00 19.95 -0.05
N ASN A 64 -32.53 20.30 -1.24
CA ASN A 64 -33.25 20.10 -2.51
C ASN A 64 -33.33 18.63 -2.96
N LEU A 65 -32.60 17.71 -2.29
CA LEU A 65 -32.57 16.29 -2.62
C LEU A 65 -33.53 15.44 -1.77
N TRP A 66 -34.18 16.04 -0.77
CA TRP A 66 -35.01 15.37 0.23
C TRP A 66 -36.29 16.16 0.46
N HIS A 67 -37.33 15.50 0.97
CA HIS A 67 -38.62 16.14 1.24
C HIS A 67 -38.72 16.49 2.74
N GLY A 68 -39.18 17.69 3.06
CA GLY A 68 -39.37 18.13 4.46
C GLY A 68 -38.09 18.03 5.30
N ASN A 69 -38.18 17.41 6.48
CA ASN A 69 -37.07 17.29 7.44
C ASN A 69 -36.09 16.14 7.11
N ASP A 70 -36.28 15.40 6.02
CA ASP A 70 -35.46 14.23 5.70
C ASP A 70 -34.00 14.58 5.41
N ALA A 71 -33.70 15.79 4.92
CA ALA A 71 -32.31 16.24 4.73
C ALA A 71 -31.54 16.29 6.05
N ALA A 72 -32.15 16.86 7.10
CA ALA A 72 -31.54 16.97 8.41
C ALA A 72 -31.41 15.59 9.08
N HIS A 73 -32.44 14.75 8.98
CA HIS A 73 -32.39 13.37 9.47
C HIS A 73 -31.34 12.54 8.73
N CYS A 74 -31.20 12.69 7.41
CA CYS A 74 -30.18 11.97 6.64
C CYS A 74 -28.77 12.38 7.06
N ARG A 75 -28.54 13.68 7.31
CA ARG A 75 -27.26 14.16 7.83
C ARG A 75 -26.95 13.61 9.22
N ARG A 76 -27.96 13.55 10.09
CA ARG A 76 -27.83 12.93 11.42
C ARG A 76 -27.52 11.43 11.31
N PHE A 77 -28.25 10.71 10.45
CA PHE A 77 -28.03 9.30 10.18
C PHE A 77 -26.60 9.04 9.70
N PHE A 78 -26.10 9.82 8.73
CA PHE A 78 -24.74 9.67 8.24
C PHE A 78 -23.68 9.87 9.32
N ASN A 79 -23.87 10.83 10.22
CA ASN A 79 -22.99 10.98 11.36
C ASN A 79 -23.04 9.75 12.29
N TYR A 80 -24.25 9.23 12.59
CA TYR A 80 -24.41 8.03 13.43
C TYR A 80 -23.75 6.80 12.80
N LEU A 81 -23.98 6.57 11.52
CA LEU A 81 -23.38 5.46 10.78
C LEU A 81 -21.85 5.58 10.75
N GLN A 82 -21.31 6.78 10.53
CA GLN A 82 -19.87 7.01 10.57
C GLN A 82 -19.26 6.66 11.93
N PHE A 83 -19.87 7.10 13.03
CA PHE A 83 -19.38 6.75 14.36
C PHE A 83 -19.47 5.25 14.62
N TRP A 84 -20.57 4.61 14.21
CA TRP A 84 -20.75 3.16 14.33
C TRP A 84 -19.67 2.38 13.58
N ARG A 85 -19.40 2.76 12.32
CA ARG A 85 -18.34 2.12 11.51
C ARG A 85 -16.96 2.34 12.10
N SER A 86 -16.62 3.57 12.49
CA SER A 86 -15.35 3.84 13.15
C SER A 86 -15.17 2.97 14.41
N ASN A 87 -16.19 2.84 15.25
CA ASN A 87 -16.15 1.99 16.44
C ASN A 87 -15.98 0.51 16.10
N SER A 88 -16.72 0.01 15.11
CA SER A 88 -16.62 -1.39 14.67
C SER A 88 -15.19 -1.74 14.23
N TYR A 89 -14.52 -0.82 13.54
CA TYR A 89 -13.11 -0.97 13.17
C TYR A 89 -12.15 -0.78 14.35
N THR A 90 -12.46 0.09 15.31
CA THR A 90 -11.66 0.22 16.55
C THR A 90 -11.65 -1.09 17.35
N VAL A 91 -12.78 -1.76 17.48
CA VAL A 91 -12.86 -3.07 18.15
C VAL A 91 -12.01 -4.12 17.43
N ARG A 92 -12.13 -4.22 16.10
CA ARG A 92 -11.31 -5.14 15.28
C ARG A 92 -9.82 -4.80 15.34
N LEU A 93 -9.48 -3.51 15.38
CA LEU A 93 -8.10 -3.06 15.51
C LEU A 93 -7.50 -3.49 16.84
N ALA A 94 -8.23 -3.39 17.95
CA ALA A 94 -7.73 -3.81 19.26
C ALA A 94 -7.33 -5.30 19.28
N ASP A 95 -8.15 -6.14 18.66
CA ASP A 95 -7.91 -7.59 18.53
C ASP A 95 -6.69 -7.89 17.64
N LEU A 96 -6.56 -7.15 16.53
CA LEU A 96 -5.42 -7.26 15.63
C LEU A 96 -4.12 -6.78 16.29
N GLU A 97 -4.17 -5.69 17.05
CA GLU A 97 -3.03 -5.17 17.82
C GLU A 97 -2.57 -6.16 18.88
N GLN A 98 -3.50 -6.85 19.54
CA GLN A 98 -3.16 -7.92 20.49
C GLN A 98 -2.51 -9.12 19.79
N THR A 99 -3.04 -9.53 18.63
CA THR A 99 -2.44 -10.60 17.80
C THR A 99 -1.04 -10.22 17.32
N TYR A 100 -0.81 -8.92 17.06
CA TYR A 100 0.47 -8.39 16.59
C TYR A 100 1.52 -8.22 17.69
N GLU A 101 1.11 -8.05 18.95
CA GLU A 101 1.98 -7.77 20.10
C GLU A 101 3.26 -8.64 20.18
N PRO A 102 3.20 -9.99 20.11
CA PRO A 102 4.41 -10.83 20.19
C PRO A 102 5.35 -10.72 18.97
N PHE A 103 4.89 -10.09 17.88
CA PHE A 103 5.65 -9.86 16.66
C PHE A 103 6.09 -8.41 16.48
N SER A 104 5.67 -7.50 17.37
CA SER A 104 6.01 -6.09 17.27
C SER A 104 7.49 -5.84 17.62
N PRO A 105 8.27 -5.20 16.73
CA PRO A 105 9.64 -4.79 17.05
C PRO A 105 9.69 -3.52 17.93
N ASP A 106 8.57 -2.79 18.06
CA ASP A 106 8.49 -1.49 18.76
C ASP A 106 7.77 -1.62 20.12
N SER A 107 7.79 -2.80 20.74
CA SER A 107 7.14 -2.97 22.04
C SER A 107 7.98 -2.33 23.15
N ASP A 108 7.46 -1.26 23.75
CA ASP A 108 7.99 -0.65 24.97
C ASP A 108 7.42 -1.31 26.26
N LEU A 109 6.61 -2.37 26.10
CA LEU A 109 5.94 -3.06 27.19
C LEU A 109 6.78 -4.23 27.70
N LEU A 110 6.66 -4.53 29.00
CA LEU A 110 7.20 -5.76 29.56
C LEU A 110 6.47 -6.95 28.94
N ILE A 111 7.21 -7.91 28.40
CA ILE A 111 6.65 -9.16 27.90
C ILE A 111 6.18 -9.97 29.11
N THR A 112 4.89 -9.86 29.41
CA THR A 112 4.25 -10.52 30.55
C THR A 112 3.65 -11.88 30.18
N ARG A 113 3.62 -12.22 28.89
CA ARG A 113 3.05 -13.49 28.40
C ARG A 113 4.08 -14.32 27.66
N ALA A 114 4.07 -15.62 27.95
CA ALA A 114 4.81 -16.61 27.19
C ALA A 114 3.88 -17.26 26.16
N PHE A 115 4.42 -17.53 24.97
CA PHE A 115 3.72 -18.19 23.87
C PHE A 115 4.53 -19.40 23.41
N THR A 116 3.86 -20.53 23.22
CA THR A 116 4.45 -21.71 22.59
C THR A 116 4.74 -21.46 21.10
N PRO A 117 5.66 -22.20 20.48
CA PRO A 117 5.93 -22.09 19.04
C PRO A 117 4.67 -22.31 18.18
N GLU A 118 3.80 -23.23 18.57
CA GLU A 118 2.55 -23.57 17.88
C GLU A 118 1.52 -22.44 17.98
N GLU A 119 1.35 -21.84 19.16
CA GLU A 119 0.51 -20.65 19.36
C GLU A 119 1.02 -19.49 18.53
N ARG A 120 2.34 -19.24 18.56
CA ARG A 120 2.96 -18.18 17.77
C ARG A 120 2.74 -18.39 16.27
N SER A 121 2.84 -19.61 15.76
CA SER A 121 2.53 -19.89 14.35
C SER A 121 1.06 -19.60 14.02
N THR A 122 0.13 -19.98 14.91
CA THR A 122 -1.30 -19.73 14.74
C THR A 122 -1.61 -18.22 14.74
N MET A 123 -1.04 -17.48 15.69
CA MET A 123 -1.18 -16.02 15.77
C MET A 123 -0.60 -15.32 14.54
N GLN A 124 0.54 -15.79 14.01
CA GLN A 124 1.12 -15.25 12.78
C GLN A 124 0.17 -15.44 11.59
N HIS A 125 -0.38 -16.64 11.41
CA HIS A 125 -1.33 -16.89 10.32
C HIS A 125 -2.57 -16.00 10.43
N ARG A 126 -3.10 -15.83 11.65
CA ARG A 126 -4.22 -14.92 11.91
C ARG A 126 -3.86 -13.46 11.59
N LEU A 127 -2.73 -12.98 12.09
CA LEU A 127 -2.22 -11.63 11.82
C LEU A 127 -2.14 -11.33 10.32
N VAL A 128 -1.57 -12.25 9.54
CA VAL A 128 -1.44 -12.10 8.08
C VAL A 128 -2.81 -12.10 7.39
N ALA A 129 -3.72 -12.97 7.82
CA ALA A 129 -5.08 -13.04 7.29
C ALA A 129 -5.88 -11.77 7.59
N ASP A 130 -5.88 -11.32 8.84
CA ASP A 130 -6.62 -10.11 9.27
C ASP A 130 -6.05 -8.85 8.63
N THR A 131 -4.72 -8.77 8.49
CA THR A 131 -4.08 -7.66 7.77
C THR A 131 -4.52 -7.62 6.30
N ARG A 132 -4.62 -8.79 5.64
CA ARG A 132 -5.15 -8.87 4.27
C ARG A 132 -6.58 -8.38 4.20
N THR A 133 -7.45 -8.82 5.10
CA THR A 133 -8.85 -8.40 5.14
C THR A 133 -8.98 -6.89 5.32
N ILE A 134 -8.22 -6.27 6.22
CA ILE A 134 -8.27 -4.81 6.41
C ILE A 134 -7.72 -4.07 5.17
N LEU A 135 -6.69 -4.59 4.50
CA LEU A 135 -6.17 -3.99 3.26
C LEU A 135 -7.21 -4.01 2.13
N GLU A 136 -7.89 -5.14 1.94
CA GLU A 136 -8.97 -5.29 0.96
C GLU A 136 -10.12 -4.30 1.26
N GLN A 137 -10.55 -4.22 2.52
CA GLN A 137 -11.56 -3.24 2.97
C GLN A 137 -11.10 -1.79 2.83
N ALA A 138 -9.80 -1.52 2.96
CA ALA A 138 -9.21 -0.20 2.70
C ALA A 138 -9.01 0.08 1.19
N ASN A 139 -9.57 -0.74 0.31
CA ASN A 139 -9.48 -0.64 -1.15
C ASN A 139 -8.04 -0.72 -1.68
N TYR A 140 -7.19 -1.54 -1.07
CA TYR A 140 -5.87 -1.89 -1.61
C TYR A 140 -5.93 -3.11 -2.54
N THR A 141 -5.10 -3.09 -3.57
CA THR A 141 -4.93 -4.18 -4.53
C THR A 141 -3.62 -4.92 -4.24
N ALA A 142 -3.68 -6.25 -4.18
CA ALA A 142 -2.52 -7.10 -3.99
C ALA A 142 -1.57 -7.03 -5.20
N ILE A 143 -0.27 -7.04 -4.94
CA ILE A 143 0.77 -7.28 -5.93
C ILE A 143 1.32 -8.68 -5.68
N ASP A 144 1.30 -9.53 -6.70
CA ASP A 144 1.88 -10.87 -6.61
C ASP A 144 3.41 -10.77 -6.43
N PRO A 145 3.98 -11.26 -5.31
CA PRO A 145 5.43 -11.25 -5.09
C PRO A 145 6.22 -12.08 -6.10
N THR A 146 5.56 -13.02 -6.81
CA THR A 146 6.19 -13.85 -7.83
C THR A 146 6.36 -13.15 -9.17
N ASP A 147 5.67 -12.02 -9.38
CA ASP A 147 5.87 -11.17 -10.55
C ASP A 147 7.16 -10.35 -10.42
N ILE A 148 8.29 -11.05 -10.56
CA ILE A 148 9.63 -10.49 -10.45
C ILE A 148 9.87 -9.41 -11.51
N ALA A 149 9.22 -9.49 -12.69
CA ALA A 149 9.38 -8.48 -13.73
C ALA A 149 8.75 -7.14 -13.31
N LEU A 150 7.66 -7.20 -12.56
CA LEU A 150 6.94 -6.05 -12.02
C LEU A 150 7.69 -5.40 -10.84
N ILE A 151 8.34 -6.21 -10.00
CA ILE A 151 9.09 -5.74 -8.83
C ILE A 151 10.50 -5.29 -9.24
N MET A 152 11.18 -6.03 -10.12
CA MET A 152 12.58 -5.82 -10.52
C MET A 152 12.70 -5.15 -11.90
N THR A 153 12.74 -3.82 -11.92
CA THR A 153 12.89 -3.06 -13.18
C THR A 153 14.35 -2.67 -13.43
N LYS A 154 14.89 -3.02 -14.62
CA LYS A 154 16.28 -2.68 -15.02
C LYS A 154 16.55 -1.18 -15.15
N GLU A 155 15.51 -0.36 -15.30
CA GLU A 155 15.59 1.10 -15.43
C GLU A 155 14.90 1.83 -14.28
N SER A 156 15.52 1.78 -13.09
CA SER A 156 15.12 2.61 -11.96
C SER A 156 15.14 4.11 -12.31
N HIS A 157 14.14 4.86 -11.84
CA HIS A 157 14.00 6.31 -12.08
C HIS A 157 15.18 7.08 -11.49
N TYR A 158 15.62 6.67 -10.29
CA TYR A 158 16.77 7.26 -9.60
C TYR A 158 18.12 6.87 -10.20
N GLY A 159 18.15 6.07 -11.27
CA GLY A 159 19.39 5.66 -11.92
C GLY A 159 20.16 4.59 -11.14
N LEU A 160 19.51 3.94 -10.17
CA LEU A 160 20.06 2.81 -9.41
C LEU A 160 19.79 1.52 -10.18
N ASP A 161 20.53 0.45 -9.91
CA ASP A 161 20.20 -0.91 -10.38
C ASP A 161 20.20 -1.71 -9.09
N LEU A 162 19.02 -2.17 -8.69
CA LEU A 162 18.81 -2.78 -7.38
C LEU A 162 18.61 -4.29 -7.57
N GLU A 163 18.99 -5.05 -6.55
CA GLU A 163 18.86 -6.51 -6.55
C GLU A 163 18.22 -6.94 -5.22
N LEU A 164 17.16 -7.73 -5.32
CA LEU A 164 16.31 -8.15 -4.21
C LEU A 164 16.29 -9.68 -4.10
N ASP A 165 16.58 -10.22 -2.91
CA ASP A 165 16.44 -11.66 -2.62
C ASP A 165 15.07 -11.94 -2.00
N MET A 166 14.06 -12.19 -2.84
CA MET A 166 12.69 -12.48 -2.40
C MET A 166 12.59 -13.75 -1.55
N LYS A 167 13.52 -14.70 -1.70
CA LYS A 167 13.50 -15.97 -0.98
C LYS A 167 13.91 -15.84 0.49
N ALA A 168 14.43 -14.68 0.89
CA ALA A 168 14.79 -14.38 2.28
C ALA A 168 13.56 -14.19 3.18
N PHE A 169 12.38 -13.93 2.61
CA PHE A 169 11.14 -13.67 3.34
C PHE A 169 10.36 -14.96 3.58
N GLU A 170 9.91 -15.14 4.81
CA GLU A 170 8.95 -16.18 5.21
C GLU A 170 7.54 -15.73 4.84
N GLU A 171 7.21 -14.50 5.19
CA GLU A 171 5.96 -13.83 4.82
C GLU A 171 6.28 -12.55 4.06
N ILE A 172 5.50 -12.28 3.02
CA ILE A 172 5.61 -11.05 2.23
C ILE A 172 4.23 -10.69 1.66
N LEU A 173 3.73 -9.51 2.02
CA LEU A 173 2.54 -8.93 1.41
C LEU A 173 2.91 -7.58 0.82
N ILE A 174 2.54 -7.38 -0.44
CA ILE A 174 2.74 -6.12 -1.14
C ILE A 174 1.38 -5.70 -1.67
N TYR A 175 0.93 -4.50 -1.30
CA TYR A 175 -0.38 -3.99 -1.68
C TYR A 175 -0.23 -2.53 -2.10
N TYR A 176 -0.96 -2.10 -3.13
CA TYR A 176 -0.99 -0.69 -3.52
C TYR A 176 -2.40 -0.15 -3.50
N ARG A 177 -2.52 1.17 -3.30
CA ARG A 177 -3.77 1.89 -3.47
C ARG A 177 -3.49 3.24 -4.10
N GLY A 178 -4.24 3.54 -5.15
CA GLY A 178 -4.03 4.77 -5.91
C GLY A 178 -2.85 4.67 -6.84
N SER A 179 -3.09 5.02 -8.08
CA SER A 179 -2.16 4.96 -9.19
C SER A 179 -2.29 6.27 -9.95
N SER A 180 -1.15 6.89 -10.22
CA SER A 180 -1.11 8.23 -10.80
C SER A 180 0.13 8.33 -11.66
N THR A 181 0.07 9.15 -12.70
CA THR A 181 1.27 9.64 -13.35
C THR A 181 1.72 10.93 -12.66
N ARG A 182 3.02 11.11 -12.55
CA ARG A 182 3.66 12.36 -12.12
C ARG A 182 4.62 12.77 -13.21
N THR A 183 4.54 14.03 -13.65
CA THR A 183 5.53 14.56 -14.59
C THR A 183 6.87 14.70 -13.89
N ALA A 184 7.89 14.10 -14.49
CA ALA A 184 9.27 14.22 -14.05
C ALA A 184 10.12 14.73 -15.21
N SER A 185 11.15 15.51 -14.91
CA SER A 185 12.08 16.03 -15.92
C SER A 185 13.42 15.30 -15.83
N ARG A 186 13.94 14.90 -16.99
CA ARG A 186 15.28 14.31 -17.11
C ARG A 186 16.09 15.08 -18.16
N ARG A 187 17.39 15.27 -17.91
CA ARG A 187 18.29 15.82 -18.92
C ARG A 187 18.48 14.80 -20.05
N SER A 188 18.12 15.20 -21.27
CA SER A 188 18.12 14.31 -22.42
C SER A 188 19.54 14.01 -22.90
N LYS A 189 19.92 12.73 -22.90
CA LYS A 189 21.24 12.29 -23.39
C LYS A 189 21.36 12.48 -24.91
N LYS A 190 20.26 12.31 -25.64
CA LYS A 190 20.17 12.54 -27.09
C LYS A 190 20.48 14.01 -27.45
N LYS A 191 20.27 14.94 -26.52
CA LYS A 191 20.53 16.38 -26.67
C LYS A 191 21.76 16.84 -25.86
N PHE A 192 22.76 15.97 -25.68
CA PHE A 192 24.00 16.25 -24.94
C PHE A 192 23.79 16.88 -23.54
N TYR A 193 22.73 16.49 -22.83
CA TYR A 193 22.35 17.01 -21.50
C TYR A 193 21.97 18.51 -21.45
N LEU A 194 21.80 19.18 -22.61
CA LEU A 194 21.49 20.62 -22.68
C LEU A 194 20.01 20.95 -22.50
N LYS A 195 19.10 20.01 -22.78
CA LYS A 195 17.64 20.23 -22.63
C LYS A 195 17.04 19.25 -21.62
N GLN A 196 16.09 19.75 -20.83
CA GLN A 196 15.20 18.93 -20.02
C GLN A 196 14.10 18.36 -20.91
N GLU A 197 13.73 17.12 -20.64
CA GLU A 197 12.66 16.39 -21.31
C GLU A 197 11.72 15.91 -20.22
N GLU A 198 10.44 16.27 -20.35
CA GLU A 198 9.38 15.84 -19.45
C GLU A 198 8.92 14.45 -19.87
N PHE A 199 8.71 13.58 -18.89
CA PHE A 199 8.13 12.26 -19.10
C PHE A 199 7.17 11.94 -17.96
N GLU A 200 6.19 11.09 -18.26
CA GLU A 200 5.24 10.61 -17.28
C GLU A 200 5.85 9.46 -16.48
N LEU A 201 5.95 9.65 -15.17
CA LEU A 201 6.40 8.62 -14.25
C LEU A 201 5.19 8.02 -13.53
N PRO A 202 4.85 6.74 -13.77
CA PRO A 202 3.80 6.07 -13.02
C PRO A 202 4.25 5.87 -11.56
N ILE A 203 3.39 6.24 -10.61
CA ILE A 203 3.62 6.12 -9.17
C ILE A 203 2.44 5.40 -8.49
N PHE A 204 2.74 4.64 -7.44
CA PHE A 204 1.77 4.23 -6.43
C PHE A 204 1.59 5.34 -5.41
N ARG A 205 0.36 5.82 -5.24
CA ARG A 205 0.05 6.86 -4.25
C ARG A 205 0.19 6.34 -2.83
N ARG A 206 -0.19 5.08 -2.60
CA ARG A 206 0.01 4.33 -1.35
C ARG A 206 0.56 2.95 -1.69
N LEU A 207 1.58 2.53 -0.96
CA LEU A 207 2.19 1.21 -1.10
C LEU A 207 2.39 0.64 0.30
N PHE A 208 1.85 -0.52 0.56
CA PHE A 208 1.95 -1.27 1.80
C PHE A 208 2.92 -2.44 1.59
N LEU A 209 3.75 -2.66 2.60
CA LEU A 209 4.66 -3.79 2.71
C LEU A 209 4.51 -4.42 4.09
N LEU A 210 4.20 -5.71 4.13
CA LEU A 210 4.43 -6.55 5.32
C LEU A 210 5.50 -7.56 4.97
N PHE A 211 6.46 -7.77 5.86
CA PHE A 211 7.41 -8.85 5.71
C PHE A 211 7.84 -9.48 7.04
N LYS A 212 8.16 -10.76 6.99
CA LYS A 212 8.87 -11.50 8.03
C LYS A 212 10.04 -12.23 7.39
N LEU A 213 11.22 -12.20 8.01
CA LEU A 213 12.38 -12.90 7.49
C LEU A 213 12.37 -14.36 7.93
N LYS A 214 12.81 -15.26 7.04
CA LYS A 214 13.04 -16.66 7.43
C LYS A 214 14.13 -16.76 8.51
N PRO A 215 14.01 -17.73 9.42
CA PRO A 215 15.10 -18.10 10.32
C PRO A 215 16.38 -18.43 9.54
N ILE A 216 17.53 -18.06 10.10
CA ILE A 216 18.84 -18.28 9.45
C ILE A 216 19.01 -19.75 9.08
N ASP A 217 18.65 -20.68 9.97
CA ASP A 217 18.81 -22.12 9.76
C ASP A 217 17.98 -22.65 8.58
N VAL A 218 16.77 -22.12 8.39
CA VAL A 218 15.88 -22.49 7.28
C VAL A 218 16.48 -21.98 5.96
N ARG A 219 16.88 -20.70 5.93
CA ARG A 219 17.47 -20.11 4.72
C ARG A 219 18.82 -20.74 4.36
N ALA A 220 19.63 -21.14 5.33
CA ALA A 220 20.90 -21.82 5.08
C ALA A 220 20.71 -23.19 4.43
N LYS A 221 19.69 -23.95 4.84
CA LYS A 221 19.33 -25.22 4.17
C LYS A 221 18.93 -25.01 2.71
N GLU A 222 18.17 -23.97 2.40
CA GLU A 222 17.81 -23.63 1.03
C GLU A 222 19.05 -23.25 0.20
N VAL A 223 19.90 -22.37 0.74
CA VAL A 223 21.14 -21.93 0.06
C VAL A 223 22.10 -23.09 -0.19
N MET A 224 22.19 -24.05 0.74
CA MET A 224 22.98 -25.27 0.57
C MET A 224 22.54 -26.06 -0.67
N VAL A 225 21.24 -26.19 -0.90
CA VAL A 225 20.66 -26.88 -2.06
C VAL A 225 20.80 -26.05 -3.33
N GLU A 226 20.54 -24.74 -3.27
CA GLU A 226 20.58 -23.85 -4.43
C GLU A 226 22.00 -23.66 -4.97
N GLU A 227 22.95 -23.35 -4.09
CA GLU A 227 24.33 -23.01 -4.45
C GLU A 227 25.29 -24.19 -4.39
N HIS A 228 24.81 -25.38 -3.99
CA HIS A 228 25.60 -26.62 -3.92
C HIS A 228 26.86 -26.48 -3.03
N VAL A 229 26.73 -25.71 -1.96
CA VAL A 229 27.80 -25.44 -0.98
C VAL A 229 27.63 -26.27 0.28
N SER A 230 28.68 -26.37 1.09
CA SER A 230 28.58 -27.02 2.39
C SER A 230 27.68 -26.23 3.35
N ARG A 231 27.16 -26.88 4.41
CA ARG A 231 26.30 -26.22 5.40
C ARG A 231 27.00 -25.04 6.10
N GLU A 232 28.28 -25.20 6.45
CA GLU A 232 29.07 -24.14 7.08
C GLU A 232 29.24 -22.92 6.16
N GLU A 233 29.47 -23.15 4.87
CA GLU A 233 29.57 -22.09 3.88
C GLU A 233 28.22 -21.40 3.66
N ALA A 234 27.13 -22.17 3.60
CA ALA A 234 25.77 -21.63 3.51
C ALA A 234 25.43 -20.74 4.71
N ASP A 235 25.70 -21.21 5.93
CA ASP A 235 25.49 -20.45 7.17
C ASP A 235 26.29 -19.16 7.17
N LYS A 236 27.57 -19.22 6.77
CA LYS A 236 28.44 -18.04 6.65
C LYS A 236 27.92 -17.06 5.62
N LEU A 237 27.42 -17.55 4.49
CA LEU A 237 26.85 -16.72 3.43
C LEU A 237 25.58 -16.03 3.92
N VAL A 238 24.63 -16.77 4.50
CA VAL A 238 23.36 -16.23 5.01
C VAL A 238 23.63 -15.21 6.12
N ARG A 239 24.53 -15.49 7.08
CA ARG A 239 24.92 -14.53 8.13
C ARG A 239 25.55 -13.26 7.55
N LYS A 240 26.41 -13.38 6.53
CA LYS A 240 26.97 -12.23 5.81
C LYS A 240 25.87 -11.42 5.11
N ARG A 241 24.90 -12.09 4.49
CA ARG A 241 23.74 -11.44 3.85
C ARG A 241 22.88 -10.71 4.89
N ARG A 242 22.65 -11.33 6.05
CA ARG A 242 21.89 -10.78 7.18
C ARG A 242 22.57 -9.58 7.82
N GLY A 243 23.90 -9.61 7.97
CA GLY A 243 24.70 -8.52 8.52
C GLY A 243 24.73 -7.23 7.68
N MET A 244 24.15 -7.25 6.48
CA MET A 244 23.92 -6.03 5.68
C MET A 244 22.60 -5.34 5.99
N LEU A 245 21.69 -6.00 6.71
CA LEU A 245 20.44 -5.41 7.17
C LEU A 245 20.68 -4.52 8.40
N PRO A 246 19.80 -3.54 8.66
CA PRO A 246 19.79 -2.82 9.93
C PRO A 246 19.72 -3.80 11.13
N PRO A 247 20.45 -3.56 12.22
CA PRO A 247 20.51 -4.47 13.37
C PRO A 247 19.16 -4.66 14.07
N GLN A 248 18.21 -3.75 13.85
CA GLN A 248 16.85 -3.84 14.37
C GLN A 248 15.98 -4.87 13.63
N ILE A 249 16.44 -5.41 12.50
CA ILE A 249 15.67 -6.38 11.70
C ILE A 249 16.04 -7.82 12.09
N SER A 250 15.04 -8.55 12.61
CA SER A 250 15.15 -9.94 13.07
C SER A 250 14.17 -10.87 12.33
N ASP A 251 14.36 -12.19 12.44
CA ASP A 251 13.37 -13.22 12.01
C ASP A 251 12.20 -13.36 12.98
N ASN A 252 12.33 -12.90 14.21
CA ASN A 252 11.28 -13.06 15.22
C ASN A 252 10.08 -12.12 15.03
N TYR A 253 10.28 -10.98 14.36
CA TYR A 253 9.29 -9.92 14.25
C TYR A 253 8.65 -9.87 12.86
N VAL A 254 7.44 -9.33 12.82
CA VAL A 254 6.73 -9.00 11.58
C VAL A 254 6.83 -7.50 11.42
N TYR A 255 7.30 -7.04 10.26
CA TYR A 255 7.46 -5.62 9.99
C TYR A 255 6.38 -5.16 9.02
N MET A 256 5.77 -4.02 9.31
CA MET A 256 4.81 -3.38 8.42
C MET A 256 5.29 -1.97 8.09
N LYS A 257 5.21 -1.58 6.82
CA LYS A 257 5.54 -0.23 6.36
C LYS A 257 4.51 0.24 5.35
N LEU A 258 4.06 1.48 5.52
CA LEU A 258 3.25 2.17 4.54
C LEU A 258 4.03 3.31 3.93
N PHE A 259 3.99 3.41 2.61
CA PHE A 259 4.68 4.42 1.82
C PHE A 259 3.70 5.21 0.96
N LYS A 260 4.12 6.40 0.51
CA LYS A 260 3.41 7.25 -0.45
C LYS A 260 4.26 7.54 -1.68
N ASN A 261 3.61 7.72 -2.82
CA ASN A 261 4.21 8.25 -4.05
C ASN A 261 5.49 7.50 -4.49
N ILE A 262 5.47 6.17 -4.42
CA ILE A 262 6.59 5.30 -4.84
C ILE A 262 6.50 5.09 -6.36
N PRO A 263 7.57 5.36 -7.13
CA PRO A 263 7.60 5.03 -8.55
C PRO A 263 7.39 3.53 -8.78
N ARG A 264 6.53 3.17 -9.74
CA ARG A 264 6.22 1.76 -10.03
C ARG A 264 7.47 0.98 -10.45
N ALA A 265 8.43 1.65 -11.10
CA ALA A 265 9.71 1.05 -11.50
C ALA A 265 10.73 0.90 -10.35
N ASP A 266 10.45 1.41 -9.14
CA ASP A 266 11.39 1.43 -8.01
C ASP A 266 10.79 0.74 -6.75
N ILE A 267 9.91 -0.24 -6.91
CA ILE A 267 9.35 -1.00 -5.77
C ILE A 267 10.48 -1.67 -4.97
N GLU A 268 11.55 -2.13 -5.61
CA GLU A 268 12.71 -2.73 -4.91
C GLU A 268 13.28 -1.83 -3.81
N MET A 269 13.10 -0.51 -3.92
CA MET A 269 13.63 0.44 -2.96
C MET A 269 12.99 0.29 -1.56
N ILE A 270 11.75 -0.18 -1.46
CA ILE A 270 11.06 -0.28 -0.16
C ILE A 270 11.49 -1.48 0.69
N PHE A 271 12.22 -2.43 0.09
CA PHE A 271 12.67 -3.62 0.79
C PHE A 271 13.96 -3.38 1.58
N PRO A 272 14.11 -4.02 2.76
CA PRO A 272 15.28 -3.83 3.61
C PRO A 272 16.54 -4.55 3.09
N ASN A 273 16.38 -5.63 2.32
CA ASN A 273 17.48 -6.49 1.84
C ASN A 273 17.96 -6.13 0.43
N THR A 274 17.57 -4.97 -0.08
CA THR A 274 17.92 -4.51 -1.41
C THR A 274 19.39 -4.13 -1.53
N ARG A 275 20.05 -4.63 -2.57
CA ARG A 275 21.47 -4.38 -2.83
C ARG A 275 21.65 -3.50 -4.04
N ILE A 276 22.62 -2.60 -3.96
CA ILE A 276 23.03 -1.77 -5.10
C ILE A 276 23.91 -2.60 -6.02
N ARG A 277 23.45 -2.78 -7.26
CA ARG A 277 24.25 -3.24 -8.38
C ARG A 277 24.75 -2.02 -9.16
N PHE A 278 26.01 -2.04 -9.56
CA PHE A 278 26.56 -0.99 -10.41
C PHE A 278 26.18 -1.24 -11.87
N ARG A 279 25.56 -0.25 -12.52
CA ARG A 279 25.27 -0.29 -13.96
C ARG A 279 26.58 -0.42 -14.75
N MET A 280 26.53 -1.05 -15.92
CA MET A 280 27.71 -1.23 -16.80
C MET A 280 28.37 0.12 -17.16
N LYS A 281 27.58 1.18 -17.30
CA LYS A 281 28.10 2.54 -17.57
C LYS A 281 28.88 3.10 -16.38
N ASP A 282 28.49 2.78 -15.14
CA ASP A 282 29.23 3.19 -13.95
C ASP A 282 30.49 2.36 -13.79
N LYS A 283 30.42 1.04 -14.03
CA LYS A 283 31.60 0.17 -14.10
C LYS A 283 32.61 0.69 -15.14
N LEU A 284 32.13 1.11 -16.32
CA LEU A 284 32.97 1.72 -17.35
C LEU A 284 33.50 3.09 -16.92
N LYS A 285 32.67 3.96 -16.32
CA LYS A 285 33.12 5.26 -15.77
C LYS A 285 34.22 5.07 -14.74
N PHE A 286 34.09 4.12 -13.82
CA PHE A 286 35.16 3.77 -12.88
C PHE A 286 36.40 3.25 -13.58
N GLY A 287 36.25 2.47 -14.66
CA GLY A 287 37.35 2.06 -15.53
C GLY A 287 38.01 3.22 -16.29
N VAL A 288 37.26 4.28 -16.62
CA VAL A 288 37.74 5.46 -17.38
C VAL A 288 38.33 6.53 -16.46
N THR A 289 37.74 6.79 -15.30
CA THR A 289 38.28 7.75 -14.29
C THR A 289 39.47 7.20 -13.51
N ALA A 290 39.86 5.94 -13.75
CA ALA A 290 41.08 5.33 -13.24
C ALA A 290 42.38 5.90 -13.86
N GLY A 291 42.28 6.85 -14.81
CA GLY A 291 43.45 7.59 -15.30
C GLY A 291 44.20 6.89 -16.44
N GLY A 292 43.46 6.39 -17.42
CA GLY A 292 43.99 5.84 -18.67
C GLY A 292 43.21 4.60 -19.07
N GLY A 293 42.68 4.57 -20.31
CA GLY A 293 41.79 3.53 -20.80
C GLY A 293 42.24 2.11 -20.42
N VAL A 294 41.29 1.21 -20.22
CA VAL A 294 41.53 -0.19 -19.83
C VAL A 294 42.23 -1.02 -20.95
N GLY A 295 42.68 -0.39 -22.04
CA GLY A 295 43.73 -0.96 -22.89
C GLY A 295 45.17 -0.66 -22.41
N MET A 296 45.40 0.37 -21.60
CA MET A 296 46.74 0.92 -21.31
C MET A 296 47.05 1.18 -19.83
N GLY A 297 46.11 1.06 -18.88
CA GLY A 297 46.41 1.31 -17.45
C GLY A 297 47.36 0.28 -16.81
N VAL A 298 47.18 -1.01 -17.15
CA VAL A 298 48.10 -2.08 -16.72
C VAL A 298 49.41 -2.02 -17.52
N ILE A 299 49.34 -1.62 -18.79
CA ILE A 299 50.53 -1.53 -19.66
C ILE A 299 51.42 -0.35 -19.27
N GLY A 300 50.84 0.85 -19.01
CA GLY A 300 51.57 2.08 -18.66
C GLY A 300 52.17 2.07 -17.25
N THR A 301 51.64 1.24 -16.36
CA THR A 301 52.21 1.02 -15.01
C THR A 301 53.27 -0.08 -15.03
N ALA A 302 53.06 -1.16 -15.79
CA ALA A 302 54.11 -2.16 -16.04
C ALA A 302 55.37 -1.54 -16.69
N THR A 303 55.20 -0.57 -17.59
CA THR A 303 56.35 0.16 -18.19
C THR A 303 57.15 0.97 -17.16
N LYS A 304 56.49 1.52 -16.14
CA LYS A 304 57.18 2.28 -15.08
C LYS A 304 57.86 1.38 -14.05
N ILE A 305 57.32 0.20 -13.80
CA ILE A 305 57.93 -0.82 -12.92
C ILE A 305 59.19 -1.39 -13.58
N ALA A 306 59.14 -1.63 -14.91
CA ALA A 306 60.31 -2.07 -15.68
C ALA A 306 61.46 -1.05 -15.69
N ALA A 307 61.17 0.25 -15.48
CA ALA A 307 62.17 1.32 -15.42
C ALA A 307 62.77 1.54 -14.01
N ALA A 308 62.24 0.90 -12.97
CA ALA A 308 62.71 1.06 -11.59
C ALA A 308 63.83 0.05 -11.28
N THR A 309 65.06 0.37 -11.68
CA THR A 309 66.23 -0.51 -11.48
C THR A 309 66.84 -0.42 -10.07
N THR A 310 66.37 0.51 -9.22
CA THR A 310 66.90 0.73 -7.87
C THR A 310 65.91 0.29 -6.78
N PRO A 311 66.39 -0.22 -5.62
CA PRO A 311 65.53 -0.62 -4.50
C PRO A 311 64.59 0.50 -4.01
N ILE A 312 65.07 1.76 -4.04
CA ILE A 312 64.29 2.94 -3.67
C ILE A 312 63.19 3.22 -4.71
N GLY A 313 63.50 3.08 -6.01
CA GLY A 313 62.52 3.21 -7.08
C GLY A 313 61.42 2.14 -7.01
N MET A 314 61.78 0.90 -6.66
CA MET A 314 60.82 -0.18 -6.47
C MET A 314 59.90 0.08 -5.26
N ALA A 315 60.43 0.55 -4.13
CA ALA A 315 59.63 0.94 -2.97
C ALA A 315 58.66 2.09 -3.29
N GLY A 316 59.13 3.10 -4.02
CA GLY A 316 58.29 4.22 -4.50
C GLY A 316 57.18 3.75 -5.45
N ALA A 317 57.45 2.79 -6.32
CA ALA A 317 56.46 2.20 -7.21
C ALA A 317 55.38 1.43 -6.45
N VAL A 318 55.77 0.60 -5.45
CA VAL A 318 54.81 -0.13 -4.60
C VAL A 318 53.93 0.84 -3.81
N MET A 319 54.51 1.89 -3.21
CA MET A 319 53.72 2.91 -2.51
C MET A 319 52.77 3.66 -3.43
N ALA A 320 53.21 4.02 -4.65
CA ALA A 320 52.35 4.69 -5.63
C ALA A 320 51.18 3.79 -6.07
N LEU A 321 51.44 2.51 -6.35
CA LEU A 321 50.40 1.54 -6.72
C LEU A 321 49.43 1.28 -5.56
N GLY A 322 49.96 1.13 -4.34
CA GLY A 322 49.15 1.01 -3.13
C GLY A 322 48.25 2.23 -2.89
N GLY A 323 48.78 3.43 -3.10
CA GLY A 323 48.02 4.69 -3.02
C GLY A 323 46.91 4.81 -4.06
N ILE A 324 47.17 4.39 -5.31
CA ILE A 324 46.16 4.38 -6.39
C ILE A 324 45.08 3.33 -6.10
N ALA A 325 45.47 2.11 -5.69
CA ALA A 325 44.53 1.05 -5.32
C ALA A 325 43.65 1.46 -4.13
N ALA A 326 44.25 2.05 -3.10
CA ALA A 326 43.53 2.59 -1.94
C ALA A 326 42.56 3.70 -2.35
N ARG A 327 43.01 4.67 -3.16
CA ARG A 327 42.14 5.74 -3.69
C ARG A 327 40.97 5.18 -4.51
N GLN A 328 41.20 4.13 -5.30
CA GLN A 328 40.17 3.48 -6.10
C GLN A 328 39.14 2.76 -5.21
N ALA A 329 39.60 2.03 -4.19
CA ALA A 329 38.73 1.40 -3.21
C ALA A 329 37.88 2.46 -2.47
N THR A 330 38.49 3.55 -2.00
CA THR A 330 37.78 4.64 -1.31
C THR A 330 36.78 5.34 -2.23
N SER A 331 37.12 5.59 -3.50
CA SER A 331 36.21 6.17 -4.50
C SER A 331 34.98 5.28 -4.72
N PHE A 332 35.18 3.97 -4.83
CA PHE A 332 34.10 3.01 -4.98
C PHE A 332 33.19 2.98 -3.74
N LEU A 333 33.77 2.91 -2.55
CA LEU A 333 33.04 2.96 -1.28
C LEU A 333 32.26 4.27 -1.13
N ASN A 334 32.86 5.41 -1.46
CA ASN A 334 32.20 6.71 -1.40
C ASN A 334 31.02 6.80 -2.37
N GLN A 335 31.15 6.26 -3.59
CA GLN A 335 30.03 6.25 -4.54
C GLN A 335 28.89 5.35 -4.04
N ARG A 336 29.22 4.16 -3.52
CA ARG A 336 28.22 3.26 -2.91
C ARG A 336 27.50 3.95 -1.75
N ASN A 337 28.24 4.60 -0.84
CA ASN A 337 27.68 5.31 0.30
C ASN A 337 26.77 6.46 -0.13
N LYS A 338 27.17 7.23 -1.16
CA LYS A 338 26.34 8.29 -1.72
C LYS A 338 24.99 7.75 -2.22
N TYR A 339 25.01 6.63 -2.94
CA TYR A 339 23.77 5.99 -3.40
C TYR A 339 22.90 5.50 -2.25
N MET A 340 23.47 4.87 -1.23
CA MET A 340 22.74 4.46 -0.03
C MET A 340 22.07 5.65 0.67
N VAL A 341 22.78 6.77 0.80
CA VAL A 341 22.24 8.00 1.40
C VAL A 341 21.11 8.56 0.55
N THR A 342 21.25 8.62 -0.78
CA THR A 342 20.18 9.10 -1.67
C THR A 342 18.94 8.21 -1.58
N MET A 343 19.11 6.88 -1.56
CA MET A 343 18.02 5.92 -1.39
C MET A 343 17.29 6.14 -0.05
N ALA A 344 18.04 6.24 1.05
CA ALA A 344 17.49 6.48 2.38
C ALA A 344 16.75 7.83 2.47
N GLN A 345 17.30 8.89 1.89
CA GLN A 345 16.65 10.21 1.83
C GLN A 345 15.34 10.15 1.06
N ASN A 346 15.28 9.42 -0.06
CA ASN A 346 14.04 9.25 -0.80
C ASN A 346 13.00 8.50 0.05
N LEU A 347 13.37 7.35 0.62
CA LEU A 347 12.49 6.56 1.48
C LEU A 347 11.92 7.37 2.66
N TYR A 348 12.73 8.23 3.28
CA TYR A 348 12.31 9.08 4.40
C TYR A 348 11.08 9.93 4.07
N PHE A 349 11.04 10.57 2.89
CA PHE A 349 9.89 11.40 2.49
C PHE A 349 8.71 10.60 1.95
N HIS A 350 8.95 9.33 1.62
CA HIS A 350 7.93 8.41 1.17
C HIS A 350 7.31 7.59 2.30
N ALA A 351 7.95 7.44 3.47
CA ALA A 351 7.35 6.75 4.61
C ALA A 351 6.11 7.50 5.15
N LEU A 352 5.04 6.76 5.43
CA LEU A 352 3.78 7.26 6.00
C LEU A 352 3.58 6.76 7.43
N ALA A 353 3.79 5.47 7.66
CA ALA A 353 3.59 4.83 8.95
C ALA A 353 4.42 3.54 9.02
N ASP A 354 4.75 3.13 10.24
CA ASP A 354 5.51 1.92 10.55
C ASP A 354 4.77 1.08 11.60
N ASN A 355 4.84 -0.25 11.46
CA ASN A 355 4.38 -1.27 12.41
C ASN A 355 2.95 -1.01 12.94
N ARG A 356 2.75 -0.85 14.25
CA ARG A 356 1.42 -0.60 14.84
C ARG A 356 0.73 0.62 14.22
N GLY A 357 1.49 1.68 13.90
CA GLY A 357 0.94 2.86 13.25
C GLY A 357 0.36 2.58 11.85
N VAL A 358 0.85 1.55 11.16
CA VAL A 358 0.26 1.08 9.90
C VAL A 358 -1.12 0.48 10.15
N LEU A 359 -1.27 -0.38 11.16
CA LEU A 359 -2.56 -1.00 11.50
C LEU A 359 -3.61 0.05 11.85
N THR A 360 -3.26 1.02 12.71
CA THR A 360 -4.16 2.12 13.07
C THR A 360 -4.61 2.92 11.85
N LEU A 361 -3.65 3.26 10.97
CA LEU A 361 -3.96 4.00 9.75
C LEU A 361 -4.83 3.19 8.79
N LEU A 362 -4.55 1.90 8.61
CA LEU A 362 -5.34 1.03 7.73
C LEU A 362 -6.78 0.86 8.24
N ALA A 363 -6.98 0.65 9.54
CA ALA A 363 -8.29 0.54 10.15
C ALA A 363 -9.13 1.82 9.96
N ASP A 364 -8.54 3.00 10.18
CA ASP A 364 -9.20 4.29 9.93
C ASP A 364 -9.57 4.44 8.44
N ARG A 365 -8.68 4.04 7.53
CA ARG A 365 -8.95 4.11 6.08
C ARG A 365 -10.00 3.13 5.61
N ALA A 366 -10.02 1.91 6.13
CA ALA A 366 -11.07 0.93 5.83
C ALA A 366 -12.44 1.43 6.29
N ALA A 367 -12.53 1.94 7.52
CA ALA A 367 -13.76 2.54 8.03
C ALA A 367 -14.22 3.75 7.18
N GLU A 368 -13.28 4.56 6.69
CA GLU A 368 -13.58 5.70 5.82
C GLU A 368 -14.08 5.26 4.44
N GLU A 369 -13.52 4.23 3.82
CA GLU A 369 -14.02 3.73 2.53
C GLU A 369 -15.41 3.11 2.67
N ASP A 370 -15.59 2.17 3.61
CA ASP A 370 -16.85 1.48 3.84
C ASP A 370 -18.01 2.44 4.05
N VAL A 371 -17.82 3.48 4.89
CA VAL A 371 -18.90 4.43 5.19
C VAL A 371 -19.24 5.30 3.99
N LYS A 372 -18.25 5.67 3.15
CA LYS A 372 -18.53 6.43 1.92
C LYS A 372 -19.36 5.60 0.96
N GLU A 373 -19.05 4.31 0.85
CA GLU A 373 -19.81 3.42 -0.01
C GLU A 373 -21.25 3.28 0.48
N GLU A 374 -21.45 3.14 1.78
CA GLU A 374 -22.78 3.05 2.40
C GLU A 374 -23.60 4.32 2.24
N PHE A 375 -22.99 5.50 2.37
CA PHE A 375 -23.67 6.78 2.13
C PHE A 375 -24.24 6.87 0.71
N LEU A 376 -23.46 6.43 -0.28
CA LEU A 376 -23.85 6.44 -1.68
C LEU A 376 -25.01 5.47 -1.94
N LEU A 377 -24.88 4.22 -1.48
CA LEU A 377 -25.92 3.20 -1.65
C LEU A 377 -27.21 3.58 -0.93
N TYR A 378 -27.12 3.98 0.33
CA TYR A 378 -28.28 4.39 1.12
C TYR A 378 -29.07 5.51 0.43
N CYS A 379 -28.38 6.54 -0.09
CA CYS A 379 -29.03 7.62 -0.80
C CYS A 379 -29.78 7.18 -2.07
N MET A 380 -29.26 6.17 -2.76
CA MET A 380 -29.88 5.62 -3.95
C MET A 380 -31.13 4.81 -3.59
N LEU A 381 -31.02 3.91 -2.62
CA LEU A 381 -32.11 3.03 -2.18
C LEU A 381 -33.23 3.78 -1.45
N ALA A 382 -32.91 4.81 -0.66
CA ALA A 382 -33.91 5.62 0.03
C ALA A 382 -34.80 6.45 -0.92
N LYS A 383 -34.40 6.63 -2.19
CA LYS A 383 -35.09 7.49 -3.16
C LYS A 383 -35.68 6.72 -4.34
N THR A 384 -35.28 5.46 -4.52
CA THR A 384 -35.69 4.64 -5.65
C THR A 384 -36.02 3.24 -5.15
N ARG A 385 -37.15 2.69 -5.60
CA ARG A 385 -37.43 1.28 -5.38
C ARG A 385 -36.48 0.45 -6.26
N CYS A 386 -35.70 -0.41 -5.62
CA CYS A 386 -34.65 -1.21 -6.26
C CYS A 386 -34.86 -2.70 -5.98
N ASN A 387 -34.42 -3.55 -6.90
CA ASN A 387 -34.36 -4.99 -6.70
C ASN A 387 -32.88 -5.45 -6.73
N VAL A 388 -32.57 -6.58 -6.10
CA VAL A 388 -31.23 -7.20 -6.13
C VAL A 388 -30.76 -7.51 -7.56
N ARG A 389 -31.67 -7.68 -8.51
CA ARG A 389 -31.32 -7.83 -9.93
C ARG A 389 -30.77 -6.55 -10.57
N ASP A 390 -30.98 -5.40 -9.95
CA ASP A 390 -30.58 -4.10 -10.48
C ASP A 390 -29.23 -3.62 -9.91
N LEU A 391 -28.51 -4.46 -9.14
CA LEU A 391 -27.29 -4.04 -8.43
C LEU A 391 -26.21 -3.51 -9.39
N GLU A 392 -25.98 -4.16 -10.52
CA GLU A 392 -25.03 -3.68 -11.54
C GLU A 392 -25.44 -2.30 -12.12
N GLN A 393 -26.74 -2.03 -12.24
CA GLN A 393 -27.22 -0.73 -12.71
C GLN A 393 -27.08 0.35 -11.63
N ILE A 394 -27.28 -0.03 -10.36
CA ILE A 394 -27.07 0.86 -9.21
C ILE A 394 -25.60 1.23 -9.10
N ASP A 395 -24.72 0.25 -9.28
CA ASP A 395 -23.28 0.41 -9.27
C ASP A 395 -22.84 1.47 -10.30
N HIS A 396 -23.14 1.22 -11.58
CA HIS A 396 -22.82 2.16 -12.66
C HIS A 396 -23.49 3.53 -12.52
N ALA A 397 -24.68 3.61 -11.89
CA ALA A 397 -25.32 4.89 -11.61
C ALA A 397 -24.55 5.69 -10.56
N ILE A 398 -24.01 5.04 -9.54
CA ILE A 398 -23.15 5.67 -8.51
C ILE A 398 -21.81 6.08 -9.12
N GLU A 399 -21.15 5.20 -9.89
CA GLU A 399 -19.90 5.54 -10.59
C GLU A 399 -20.07 6.77 -11.50
N ARG A 400 -21.15 6.81 -12.30
CA ARG A 400 -21.46 7.94 -13.18
C ARG A 400 -21.68 9.21 -12.38
N TRP A 401 -22.39 9.11 -11.25
CA TRP A 401 -22.61 10.24 -10.38
C TRP A 401 -21.31 10.81 -9.79
N LEU A 402 -20.40 9.93 -9.33
CA LEU A 402 -19.07 10.31 -8.84
C LEU A 402 -18.27 11.03 -9.94
N LYS A 403 -18.28 10.49 -11.16
CA LYS A 403 -17.59 11.09 -12.30
C LYS A 403 -18.16 12.45 -12.69
N THR A 404 -19.48 12.59 -12.80
CA THR A 404 -20.12 13.86 -13.22
C THR A 404 -20.07 14.92 -12.13
N SER A 405 -20.18 14.54 -10.84
CA SER A 405 -20.25 15.51 -9.74
C SER A 405 -18.89 15.95 -9.22
N PHE A 406 -17.88 15.08 -9.32
CA PHE A 406 -16.57 15.29 -8.69
C PHE A 406 -15.38 14.95 -9.59
N GLU A 407 -15.61 14.57 -10.85
CA GLU A 407 -14.55 14.07 -11.78
C GLU A 407 -13.79 12.85 -11.24
N ALA A 408 -14.36 12.17 -10.23
CA ALA A 408 -13.79 10.99 -9.62
C ALA A 408 -14.10 9.75 -10.47
N ASP A 409 -13.05 9.08 -10.94
CA ASP A 409 -13.15 7.81 -11.66
C ASP A 409 -12.85 6.67 -10.70
N ALA A 410 -13.89 6.11 -10.09
CA ALA A 410 -13.79 5.03 -9.12
C ALA A 410 -14.71 3.87 -9.53
N ASN A 411 -14.26 2.65 -9.28
CA ASN A 411 -15.02 1.42 -9.36
C ASN A 411 -15.79 1.23 -8.06
N TYR A 412 -17.11 1.26 -8.10
CA TYR A 412 -17.91 1.10 -6.90
C TYR A 412 -18.08 -0.40 -6.56
N ASP A 413 -18.25 -0.74 -5.28
CA ASP A 413 -18.52 -2.11 -4.84
C ASP A 413 -19.88 -2.15 -4.13
N VAL A 414 -20.94 -2.25 -4.93
CA VAL A 414 -22.32 -2.23 -4.41
C VAL A 414 -22.62 -3.43 -3.49
N ASP A 415 -22.04 -4.60 -3.77
CA ASP A 415 -22.33 -5.83 -3.05
C ASP A 415 -21.85 -5.77 -1.60
N ASP A 416 -20.64 -5.25 -1.38
CA ASP A 416 -20.06 -5.16 -0.04
C ASP A 416 -20.78 -4.11 0.82
N ALA A 417 -21.08 -2.95 0.24
CA ALA A 417 -21.89 -1.91 0.90
C ALA A 417 -23.30 -2.41 1.26
N LEU A 418 -23.93 -3.16 0.36
CA LEU A 418 -25.26 -3.73 0.61
C LEU A 418 -25.24 -4.74 1.75
N LYS A 419 -24.25 -5.64 1.78
CA LYS A 419 -24.11 -6.63 2.87
C LYS A 419 -24.01 -5.96 4.23
N ARG A 420 -23.22 -4.89 4.34
CA ARG A 420 -23.09 -4.13 5.59
C ARG A 420 -24.38 -3.43 6.01
N LEU A 421 -25.09 -2.78 5.07
CA LEU A 421 -26.38 -2.14 5.36
C LEU A 421 -27.47 -3.16 5.76
N ILE A 422 -27.45 -4.36 5.18
CA ILE A 422 -28.34 -5.46 5.57
C ILE A 422 -27.97 -5.99 6.96
N ALA A 423 -26.68 -6.17 7.25
CA ALA A 423 -26.21 -6.64 8.55
C ALA A 423 -26.61 -5.69 9.69
N ASP A 424 -26.57 -4.38 9.46
CA ASP A 424 -27.07 -3.39 10.41
C ASP A 424 -28.61 -3.34 10.49
N GLY A 425 -29.32 -3.93 9.54
CA GLY A 425 -30.79 -3.85 9.43
C GLY A 425 -31.30 -2.49 8.96
N ILE A 426 -30.47 -1.72 8.24
CA ILE A 426 -30.88 -0.47 7.56
C ILE A 426 -31.61 -0.79 6.25
N VAL A 427 -31.19 -1.87 5.59
CA VAL A 427 -31.81 -2.39 4.37
C VAL A 427 -32.33 -3.79 4.65
N THR A 428 -33.52 -4.11 4.16
CA THR A 428 -34.11 -5.45 4.21
C THR A 428 -34.36 -5.95 2.80
N GLN A 429 -33.89 -7.16 2.50
CA GLN A 429 -34.21 -7.85 1.26
C GLN A 429 -35.50 -8.66 1.45
N LEU A 430 -36.53 -8.32 0.68
CA LEU A 430 -37.79 -9.07 0.65
C LEU A 430 -37.66 -10.39 -0.16
N PRO A 431 -38.58 -11.36 0.00
CA PRO A 431 -38.52 -12.64 -0.70
C PRO A 431 -38.54 -12.56 -2.22
N ASP A 432 -39.09 -11.47 -2.78
CA ASP A 432 -39.11 -11.18 -4.23
C ASP A 432 -37.81 -10.51 -4.72
N GLY A 433 -36.85 -10.28 -3.83
CA GLY A 433 -35.59 -9.58 -4.08
C GLY A 433 -35.70 -8.06 -4.04
N THR A 434 -36.85 -7.49 -3.68
CA THR A 434 -36.97 -6.03 -3.50
C THR A 434 -36.16 -5.60 -2.29
N LEU A 435 -35.41 -4.51 -2.44
CA LEU A 435 -34.66 -3.88 -1.35
C LEU A 435 -35.50 -2.77 -0.73
N GLU A 436 -35.92 -2.96 0.52
CA GLU A 436 -36.56 -1.92 1.32
C GLU A 436 -35.54 -1.26 2.25
N THR A 437 -35.48 0.07 2.24
CA THR A 437 -34.56 0.86 3.06
C THR A 437 -35.34 1.69 4.06
N LEU A 438 -34.85 1.75 5.29
CA LEU A 438 -35.44 2.60 6.33
C LEU A 438 -35.42 4.08 5.92
N SER A 439 -36.40 4.85 6.39
CA SER A 439 -36.37 6.30 6.25
C SER A 439 -35.21 6.89 7.07
N PRO A 440 -34.71 8.10 6.76
CA PRO A 440 -33.60 8.70 7.51
C PRO A 440 -33.82 8.79 9.02
N ALA A 441 -35.05 9.03 9.47
CA ALA A 441 -35.39 9.07 10.89
C ALA A 441 -35.33 7.65 11.52
N ALA A 442 -35.97 6.66 10.88
CA ALA A 442 -35.95 5.28 11.37
C ALA A 442 -34.56 4.66 11.32
N ALA A 443 -33.74 5.02 10.34
CA ALA A 443 -32.34 4.61 10.24
C ALA A 443 -31.49 5.18 11.41
N CYS A 444 -31.76 6.41 11.85
CA CYS A 444 -31.13 6.96 13.06
C CYS A 444 -31.48 6.13 14.31
N GLU A 445 -32.76 5.86 14.53
CA GLU A 445 -33.24 5.06 15.67
C GLU A 445 -32.66 3.65 15.64
N ARG A 446 -32.51 3.07 14.44
CA ARG A 446 -31.89 1.76 14.27
C ARG A 446 -30.44 1.74 14.72
N ILE A 447 -29.63 2.71 14.29
CA ILE A 447 -28.21 2.78 14.71
C ILE A 447 -28.10 3.03 16.22
N ASP A 448 -28.97 3.87 16.79
CA ASP A 448 -29.02 4.13 18.23
C ASP A 448 -29.26 2.82 19.02
N HIS A 449 -30.24 2.02 18.60
CA HIS A 449 -30.51 0.71 19.19
C HIS A 449 -29.34 -0.29 19.04
N ILE A 450 -28.58 -0.20 17.94
CA ILE A 450 -27.36 -1.02 17.77
C ILE A 450 -26.29 -0.61 18.79
N TRP A 451 -26.09 0.69 19.00
CA TRP A 451 -25.18 1.22 20.01
C TRP A 451 -25.57 0.79 21.41
N ASP A 452 -26.84 0.92 21.78
CA ASP A 452 -27.34 0.49 23.08
C ASP A 452 -27.07 -1.00 23.32
N ASN A 453 -27.36 -1.84 22.32
CA ASN A 453 -27.08 -3.28 22.41
C ASN A 453 -25.59 -3.58 22.54
N PHE A 454 -24.74 -2.89 21.78
CA PHE A 454 -23.29 -3.04 21.87
C PHE A 454 -22.77 -2.68 23.26
N LEU A 455 -23.24 -1.57 23.84
CA LEU A 455 -22.86 -1.14 25.20
C LEU A 455 -23.38 -2.10 26.28
N ASN A 456 -24.56 -2.67 26.07
CA ASN A 456 -25.12 -3.68 26.96
C ASN A 456 -24.34 -5.01 26.89
N HIS A 457 -23.71 -5.32 25.75
CA HIS A 457 -23.03 -6.59 25.47
C HIS A 457 -21.61 -6.36 24.94
N LEU A 458 -20.79 -5.64 25.72
CA LEU A 458 -19.42 -5.32 25.32
C LEU A 458 -18.63 -6.60 25.01
N PRO A 459 -18.08 -6.75 23.81
CA PRO A 459 -17.24 -7.88 23.48
C PRO A 459 -15.97 -7.84 24.33
N GLY A 460 -15.63 -8.96 24.98
CA GLY A 460 -14.32 -9.15 25.58
C GLY A 460 -13.25 -9.34 24.50
N LEU A 461 -12.00 -9.00 24.81
CA LEU A 461 -10.84 -9.32 23.96
C LEU A 461 -10.54 -10.82 24.03
N HIS A 462 -10.03 -11.39 22.93
CA HIS A 462 -9.56 -12.78 22.96
C HIS A 462 -8.44 -12.95 24.00
N HIS A 463 -8.52 -13.98 24.85
CA HIS A 463 -7.45 -14.28 25.81
C HIS A 463 -6.53 -15.36 25.24
N GLU A 464 -5.29 -15.00 24.91
CA GLU A 464 -4.27 -15.90 24.41
C GLU A 464 -2.94 -15.68 25.14
N GLY A 465 -2.19 -16.77 25.34
CA GLY A 465 -0.97 -16.80 26.14
C GLY A 465 -1.24 -16.96 27.64
N HIS A 466 -0.24 -17.47 28.36
CA HIS A 466 -0.27 -17.57 29.81
C HIS A 466 0.51 -16.41 30.43
N GLU A 467 -0.02 -15.83 31.51
CA GLU A 467 0.73 -14.87 32.32
C GLU A 467 1.98 -15.59 32.84
N ALA A 468 3.15 -15.05 32.50
CA ALA A 468 4.42 -15.61 32.93
C ALA A 468 4.53 -15.40 34.45
N ASP A 469 4.70 -16.49 35.19
CA ASP A 469 4.97 -16.40 36.62
C ASP A 469 6.35 -15.74 36.79
N PRO A 470 6.52 -14.68 37.62
CA PRO A 470 7.81 -14.06 37.87
C PRO A 470 8.90 -15.05 38.33
N ASP A 471 8.54 -16.23 38.83
CA ASP A 471 9.47 -17.29 39.21
C ASP A 471 10.03 -18.09 38.00
N ASP A 472 9.34 -18.14 36.86
CA ASP A 472 9.79 -18.84 35.65
C ASP A 472 10.95 -18.09 34.94
N GLU A 473 11.04 -16.76 35.10
CA GLU A 473 12.11 -15.96 34.51
C GLU A 473 13.47 -16.17 35.20
N GLN A 474 13.48 -16.63 36.46
CA GLN A 474 14.71 -16.96 37.20
C GLN A 474 15.30 -18.31 36.75
N LEU A 475 14.46 -19.26 36.34
CA LEU A 475 14.90 -20.56 35.83
C LEU A 475 15.43 -20.50 34.39
N ALA A 476 14.96 -19.57 33.57
CA ALA A 476 15.44 -19.39 32.19
C ALA A 476 16.79 -18.65 32.08
N LYS A 477 17.27 -18.02 33.17
CA LYS A 477 18.57 -17.33 33.26
C LYS A 477 19.65 -18.13 34.03
N ALA A 478 19.31 -19.32 34.53
CA ALA A 478 20.24 -20.28 35.15
C ALA A 478 20.59 -21.40 34.16
#